data_AF-A0A972KIE7-F1
#
_entry.id   AF-A0A972KIE7-F1
#
_cell.length_a   1.000
_cell.length_b   1.000
_cell.length_c   1.000
_cell.angle_alpha   90.00
_cell.angle_beta   90.00
_cell.angle_gamma   90.00
#
_symmetry.space_group_name_H-M   'P 1'
#
loop_
_entity.id
_entity.type
_entity.pdbx_description
1 polymer ?
#
loop_
_entity_poly.entity_id
_entity_poly.type
_entity_poly.pdbx_seq_one_letter_code
_entity_poly.pdbx_strand_id
1 'polypeptide(L)'
;MKSSLLFAILAGTFWGVGGYFEKAGLQLLKMPPIVGITIRTGIALILLGIISIPAWQTLEKTSAISGWVMLVIGGGIVAGTLGMWSFYAALSHSQNLGVTLAIAFAFSPLAGTMTGLLKGTQQMDWKIALGLIFIIGGMILIQLAHQGTRS
;
A
#
# COMPACT_ATOMS: atom_id res chain seq x y z
N MET A 1 -10.81 2.96 18.84
CA MET A 1 -11.06 1.72 18.07
C MET A 1 -11.99 1.91 16.87
N LYS A 2 -13.18 2.51 17.00
CA LYS A 2 -14.14 2.60 15.87
C LYS A 2 -13.66 3.50 14.72
N SER A 3 -13.03 4.65 15.03
CA SER A 3 -12.59 5.60 13.99
C SER A 3 -11.39 5.10 13.18
N SER A 4 -10.41 4.42 13.81
CA SER A 4 -9.25 3.86 13.11
C SER A 4 -9.63 2.74 12.15
N LEU A 5 -10.60 1.90 12.54
CA LEU A 5 -11.14 0.85 11.68
C LEU A 5 -11.85 1.45 10.46
N LEU A 6 -12.65 2.50 10.65
CA LEU A 6 -13.33 3.19 9.56
C LEU A 6 -12.34 3.72 8.51
N PHE A 7 -11.28 4.42 8.95
CA PHE A 7 -10.25 4.91 8.02
C PHE A 7 -9.49 3.80 7.31
N ALA A 8 -9.21 2.67 7.99
CA ALA A 8 -8.57 1.51 7.37
C ALA A 8 -9.46 0.89 6.28
N ILE A 9 -10.76 0.76 6.55
CA ILE A 9 -11.74 0.27 5.57
C ILE A 9 -11.81 1.23 4.37
N LEU A 10 -11.93 2.54 4.62
CA LEU A 10 -11.96 3.55 3.55
C LEU A 10 -10.67 3.53 2.72
N ALA A 11 -9.51 3.40 3.36
CA ALA A 11 -8.23 3.29 2.66
C ALA A 11 -8.21 2.07 1.73
N GLY A 12 -8.65 0.91 2.21
CA GLY A 12 -8.80 -0.30 1.39
C GLY A 12 -9.74 -0.08 0.21
N THR A 13 -10.91 0.53 0.44
CA THR A 13 -11.89 0.84 -0.59
C THR A 13 -11.31 1.78 -1.67
N PHE A 14 -10.66 2.87 -1.26
CA PHE A 14 -10.08 3.82 -2.21
C PHE A 14 -8.91 3.23 -3.00
N TRP A 15 -8.08 2.38 -2.39
CA TRP A 15 -7.05 1.65 -3.12
C TRP A 15 -7.62 0.66 -4.13
N GLY A 16 -8.67 -0.06 -3.77
CA GLY A 16 -9.35 -1.00 -4.67
C GLY A 16 -10.02 -0.30 -5.86
N VAL A 17 -10.88 0.69 -5.60
CA VAL A 17 -11.61 1.44 -6.63
C VAL A 17 -10.64 2.25 -7.50
N GLY A 18 -9.69 2.95 -6.90
CA GLY A 18 -8.68 3.71 -7.63
C GLY A 18 -7.82 2.82 -8.53
N GLY A 19 -7.38 1.65 -8.04
CA GLY A 19 -6.61 0.68 -8.82
C GLY A 19 -7.39 0.15 -10.04
N TYR A 20 -8.72 0.01 -9.93
CA TYR A 20 -9.58 -0.37 -11.06
C TYR A 20 -9.60 0.69 -12.15
N PHE A 21 -9.92 1.94 -11.81
CA PHE A 21 -9.98 3.03 -12.78
C PHE A 21 -8.61 3.30 -13.42
N GLU A 22 -7.54 3.19 -12.64
CA GLU A 22 -6.19 3.39 -13.15
C GLU A 22 -5.78 2.30 -14.14
N LYS A 23 -6.03 1.03 -13.81
CA LYS A 23 -5.79 -0.08 -14.74
C LYS A 23 -6.61 0.08 -16.03
N ALA A 24 -7.89 0.42 -15.90
CA ALA A 24 -8.78 0.64 -17.04
C ALA A 24 -8.30 1.82 -17.92
N GLY A 25 -7.91 2.94 -17.31
CA GLY A 25 -7.39 4.11 -18.02
C GLY A 25 -6.08 3.81 -18.75
N LEU A 26 -5.14 3.10 -18.11
CA LEU A 26 -3.90 2.67 -18.74
C LEU A 26 -4.12 1.76 -19.95
N GLN A 27 -5.06 0.82 -19.85
CA GLN A 27 -5.43 -0.06 -20.95
C GLN A 27 -6.07 0.71 -22.11
N LEU A 28 -6.98 1.64 -21.82
CA LEU A 28 -7.63 2.47 -22.83
C LEU A 28 -6.61 3.36 -23.58
N LEU A 29 -5.66 3.93 -22.85
CA LEU A 29 -4.62 4.81 -23.40
C LEU A 29 -3.40 4.06 -23.96
N LYS A 30 -3.35 2.72 -23.81
CA LYS A 30 -2.20 1.87 -24.17
C LYS A 30 -0.88 2.38 -23.57
N MET A 31 -0.94 2.91 -22.35
CA MET A 31 0.22 3.48 -21.66
C MET A 31 0.89 2.44 -20.76
N PRO A 32 2.23 2.49 -20.61
CA PRO A 32 2.92 1.63 -19.68
C PRO A 32 2.60 2.02 -18.22
N PRO A 33 2.62 1.07 -17.27
CA PRO A 33 2.23 1.30 -15.87
C PRO A 33 2.98 2.44 -15.19
N ILE A 34 4.27 2.61 -15.50
CA ILE A 34 5.12 3.65 -14.91
C ILE A 34 4.58 5.06 -15.17
N VAL A 35 3.94 5.29 -16.32
CA VAL A 35 3.31 6.57 -16.66
C VAL A 35 2.08 6.79 -15.77
N GLY A 36 1.26 5.75 -15.57
CA GLY A 36 0.11 5.80 -14.68
C GLY A 36 0.47 6.16 -13.25
N ILE A 37 1.49 5.48 -12.69
CA ILE A 37 2.01 5.77 -11.35
C ILE A 37 2.48 7.21 -11.24
N THR A 38 3.21 7.70 -12.26
CA THR A 38 3.76 9.06 -12.25
C THR A 38 2.64 10.10 -12.26
N ILE A 39 1.63 9.93 -13.11
CA ILE A 39 0.45 10.81 -13.16
C ILE A 39 -0.31 10.77 -11.83
N ARG A 40 -0.58 9.56 -11.30
CA ARG A 40 -1.23 9.34 -10.02
C ARG A 40 -0.49 10.07 -8.89
N THR A 41 0.82 9.89 -8.80
CA THR A 41 1.67 10.52 -7.77
C THR A 41 1.70 12.03 -7.94
N GLY A 42 1.74 12.54 -9.17
CA GLY A 42 1.64 13.99 -9.44
C GLY A 42 0.33 14.58 -8.94
N ILE A 43 -0.81 13.95 -9.26
CA ILE A 43 -2.13 14.38 -8.77
C ILE A 43 -2.20 14.28 -7.24
N ALA A 44 -1.71 13.19 -6.66
CA ALA A 44 -1.68 12.99 -5.22
C ALA A 44 -0.84 14.05 -4.51
N LEU A 45 0.32 14.42 -5.07
CA LEU A 45 1.17 15.49 -4.52
C LEU A 45 0.44 16.83 -4.49
N ILE A 46 -0.28 17.19 -5.56
CA ILE A 46 -1.05 18.44 -5.62
C ILE A 46 -2.15 18.44 -4.57
N LEU A 47 -2.99 17.41 -4.54
CA LEU A 47 -4.15 17.35 -3.64
C LEU A 47 -3.73 17.24 -2.17
N LEU A 48 -2.77 16.36 -1.85
CA LEU A 48 -2.25 16.22 -0.49
C LEU A 48 -1.48 17.47 -0.07
N GLY A 49 -0.75 18.09 -0.99
CA GLY A 49 -0.10 19.39 -0.78
C GLY A 49 -1.11 20.42 -0.28
N ILE A 50 -2.20 20.62 -1.02
CA ILE A 50 -3.29 21.56 -0.65
C ILE A 50 -3.91 21.21 0.71
N ILE A 51 -4.28 19.94 0.91
CA ILE A 51 -4.89 19.49 2.17
C ILE A 51 -3.93 19.67 3.36
N SER A 52 -2.63 19.57 3.13
CA SER A 52 -1.61 19.67 4.17
C SER A 52 -1.22 21.10 4.57
N ILE A 53 -1.63 22.13 3.82
CA ILE A 53 -1.26 23.54 4.07
C ILE A 53 -1.49 23.97 5.53
N PRO A 54 -2.66 23.68 6.17
CA PRO A 54 -2.89 24.09 7.56
C PRO A 54 -1.91 23.47 8.55
N ALA A 55 -1.32 22.31 8.21
CA ALA A 55 -0.37 21.59 9.06
C ALA A 55 1.08 22.04 8.85
N TRP A 56 1.41 22.85 7.84
CA TRP A 56 2.80 23.22 7.53
C TRP A 56 3.49 24.03 8.64
N GLN A 57 2.72 24.70 9.49
CA GLN A 57 3.25 25.40 10.68
C GLN A 57 3.95 24.46 11.67
N THR A 58 3.70 23.14 11.58
CA THR A 58 4.36 22.13 12.42
C THR A 58 5.78 21.76 11.92
N LEU A 59 6.11 22.08 10.66
CA LEU A 59 7.41 21.78 10.07
C LEU A 59 8.52 22.59 10.75
N GLU A 60 8.22 23.84 11.12
CA GLU A 60 9.16 24.72 11.84
C GLU A 60 9.51 24.22 13.25
N LYS A 61 8.64 23.38 13.85
CA LYS A 61 8.83 22.82 15.19
C LYS A 61 9.56 21.48 15.19
N THR A 62 9.87 20.93 14.01
CA THR A 62 10.40 19.56 13.86
C THR A 62 11.89 19.58 13.49
N SER A 63 12.76 19.56 14.51
CA SER A 63 14.22 19.65 14.34
C SER A 63 14.95 18.30 14.21
N ALA A 64 14.26 17.17 14.44
CA ALA A 64 14.87 15.85 14.43
C ALA A 64 15.12 15.35 12.99
N ILE A 65 16.35 15.50 12.51
CA ILE A 65 16.83 15.00 11.21
C ILE A 65 16.54 13.50 10.99
N SER A 66 16.62 12.68 12.05
CA SER A 66 16.30 11.26 11.97
C SER A 66 14.86 10.99 11.53
N GLY A 67 13.90 11.82 11.97
CA GLY A 67 12.50 11.74 11.55
C GLY A 67 12.34 12.06 10.07
N TRP A 68 13.03 13.10 9.59
CA TRP A 68 13.05 13.46 8.18
C TRP A 68 13.63 12.36 7.29
N VAL A 69 14.73 11.74 7.73
CA VAL A 69 15.34 10.60 7.01
C VAL A 69 14.37 9.41 6.95
N MET A 70 13.69 9.07 8.06
CA MET A 70 12.70 7.99 8.06
C MET A 70 11.51 8.29 7.13
N LEU A 71 11.06 9.54 7.09
CA LEU A 71 9.96 9.97 6.22
C LEU A 71 10.36 9.91 4.74
N VAL A 72 11.50 10.50 4.38
CA VAL A 72 11.95 10.58 2.98
C VAL A 72 12.37 9.21 2.47
N ILE A 73 13.22 8.48 3.21
CA ILE A 73 13.72 7.19 2.75
C ILE A 73 12.67 6.10 2.93
N GLY A 74 12.13 5.92 4.13
CA GLY A 74 11.17 4.87 4.42
C GLY A 74 9.82 5.10 3.76
N GLY A 75 9.25 6.30 3.95
CA GLY A 75 7.96 6.67 3.37
C GLY A 75 8.04 6.95 1.88
N GLY A 76 8.92 7.87 1.46
CA GLY A 76 9.00 8.34 0.08
C GLY A 76 9.61 7.31 -0.88
N ILE A 77 10.84 6.86 -0.60
CA ILE A 77 11.58 5.99 -1.52
C ILE A 77 11.09 4.54 -1.41
N VAL A 78 11.14 3.93 -0.22
CA VAL A 78 10.84 2.51 -0.05
C VAL A 78 9.36 2.23 -0.28
N ALA A 79 8.46 2.84 0.50
CA ALA A 79 7.03 2.59 0.35
C ALA A 79 6.45 3.31 -0.89
N GLY A 80 6.78 4.58 -1.08
CA GLY A 80 6.18 5.43 -2.11
C GLY A 80 6.69 5.17 -3.54
N THR A 81 7.98 4.84 -3.71
CA THR A 81 8.55 4.64 -5.05
C THR A 81 8.69 3.16 -5.37
N LEU A 82 9.50 2.42 -4.59
CA LEU A 82 9.77 1.01 -4.85
C LEU A 82 8.53 0.13 -4.63
N GLY A 83 7.76 0.40 -3.57
CA GLY A 83 6.51 -0.29 -3.27
C GLY A 83 5.46 -0.10 -4.37
N MET A 84 5.20 1.15 -4.77
CA MET A 84 4.29 1.43 -5.88
C MET A 84 4.79 0.80 -7.18
N TRP A 85 6.06 1.01 -7.56
CA TRP A 85 6.60 0.41 -8.78
C TRP A 85 6.43 -1.11 -8.82
N SER A 86 6.76 -1.81 -7.73
CA SER A 86 6.62 -3.26 -7.63
C SER A 86 5.16 -3.71 -7.75
N PHE A 87 4.24 -3.00 -7.09
CA PHE A 87 2.81 -3.28 -7.16
C PHE A 87 2.25 -3.12 -8.58
N TYR A 88 2.62 -2.04 -9.27
CA TYR A 88 2.14 -1.77 -10.63
C TYR A 88 2.82 -2.62 -11.70
N ALA A 89 4.09 -2.98 -11.50
CA ALA A 89 4.75 -4.01 -12.30
C ALA A 89 3.97 -5.32 -12.19
N ALA A 90 3.58 -5.75 -10.98
CA ALA A 90 2.75 -6.94 -10.78
C ALA A 90 1.36 -6.80 -11.42
N LEU A 91 0.71 -5.63 -11.31
CA LEU A 91 -0.59 -5.38 -11.96
C LEU A 91 -0.54 -5.49 -13.48
N SER A 92 0.56 -5.08 -14.10
CA SER A 92 0.72 -5.14 -15.56
C SER A 92 0.79 -6.58 -16.09
N HIS A 93 1.29 -7.51 -15.27
CA HIS A 93 1.36 -8.94 -15.59
C HIS A 93 0.11 -9.70 -15.12
N SER A 94 -0.70 -9.10 -14.26
CA SER A 94 -1.87 -9.75 -13.66
C SER A 94 -3.16 -9.43 -14.42
N GLN A 95 -3.93 -10.46 -14.74
CA GLN A 95 -5.28 -10.27 -15.29
C GLN A 95 -6.28 -9.88 -14.20
N ASN A 96 -6.09 -10.36 -12.97
CA ASN A 96 -7.02 -10.12 -11.86
C ASN A 96 -6.46 -9.08 -10.86
N LEU A 97 -7.08 -7.90 -10.83
CA LEU A 97 -6.74 -6.82 -9.90
C LEU A 97 -6.93 -7.23 -8.44
N GLY A 98 -8.01 -7.95 -8.13
CA GLY A 98 -8.35 -8.37 -6.76
C GLY A 98 -7.29 -9.29 -6.15
N VAL A 99 -6.74 -10.21 -6.94
CA VAL A 99 -5.66 -11.12 -6.50
C VAL A 99 -4.37 -10.35 -6.21
N THR A 100 -3.97 -9.44 -7.11
CA THR A 100 -2.75 -8.64 -6.91
C THR A 100 -2.88 -7.72 -5.69
N LEU A 101 -4.03 -7.08 -5.50
CA LEU A 101 -4.34 -6.30 -4.30
C LEU A 101 -4.28 -7.17 -3.04
N ALA A 102 -4.96 -8.32 -3.06
CA ALA A 102 -5.00 -9.23 -1.91
C ALA A 102 -3.58 -9.64 -1.48
N ILE A 103 -2.73 -10.06 -2.43
CA ILE A 103 -1.35 -10.47 -2.13
C ILE A 103 -0.53 -9.29 -1.59
N ALA A 104 -0.53 -8.15 -2.28
CA ALA A 104 0.28 -7.00 -1.89
C ALA A 104 -0.12 -6.44 -0.50
N PHE A 105 -1.43 -6.29 -0.26
CA PHE A 105 -1.93 -5.75 1.00
C PHE A 105 -1.95 -6.77 2.15
N ALA A 106 -2.03 -8.08 1.86
CA ALA A 106 -1.85 -9.13 2.87
C ALA A 106 -0.39 -9.24 3.34
N PHE A 107 0.57 -8.96 2.46
CA PHE A 107 1.99 -9.01 2.82
C PHE A 107 2.45 -7.79 3.64
N SER A 108 1.80 -6.65 3.47
CA SER A 108 2.08 -5.42 4.24
C SER A 108 2.08 -5.61 5.77
N PRO A 109 1.05 -6.20 6.41
CA PRO A 109 1.06 -6.44 7.85
C PRO A 109 2.12 -7.46 8.28
N LEU A 110 2.50 -8.42 7.43
CA LEU A 110 3.60 -9.35 7.71
C LEU A 110 4.94 -8.59 7.78
N ALA A 111 5.23 -7.77 6.76
CA ALA A 111 6.45 -6.96 6.72
C ALA A 111 6.50 -5.92 7.85
N GLY A 112 5.39 -5.24 8.11
CA GLY A 112 5.27 -4.26 9.19
C GLY A 112 5.46 -4.89 10.58
N THR A 113 4.80 -6.01 10.85
CA THR A 113 4.94 -6.71 12.14
C THR A 113 6.36 -7.26 12.31
N MET A 114 6.94 -7.85 11.26
CA MET A 114 8.31 -8.37 11.31
C MET A 114 9.33 -7.27 11.59
N THR A 115 9.22 -6.12 10.91
CA THR A 115 10.11 -4.97 11.17
C THR A 115 9.92 -4.39 12.57
N GLY A 116 8.69 -4.34 13.09
CA GLY A 116 8.39 -3.91 14.45
C GLY A 116 8.96 -4.86 15.51
N LEU A 117 8.90 -6.17 15.27
CA LEU A 117 9.50 -7.19 16.13
C LEU A 117 11.03 -7.10 16.13
N LEU A 118 11.65 -6.96 14.96
CA LEU A 118 13.11 -6.83 14.82
C LEU A 118 13.66 -5.58 15.51
N LYS A 119 12.90 -4.47 15.50
CA LYS A 119 13.26 -3.24 16.20
C LYS A 119 12.88 -3.23 17.68
N GLY A 120 12.24 -4.28 18.18
CA GLY A 120 11.75 -4.36 19.57
C GLY A 120 10.64 -3.36 19.90
N THR A 121 10.03 -2.72 18.90
CA THR A 121 8.94 -1.74 19.09
C THR A 121 7.58 -2.40 19.26
N GLN A 122 7.47 -3.70 18.97
CA GLN A 122 6.25 -4.47 19.08
C GLN A 122 6.54 -5.81 19.77
N GLN A 123 5.68 -6.22 20.70
CA GLN A 123 5.76 -7.53 21.34
C GLN A 123 4.90 -8.54 20.57
N MET A 124 5.36 -9.79 20.49
CA MET A 124 4.61 -10.85 19.83
C MET A 124 3.44 -11.30 20.73
N ASP A 125 2.22 -10.95 20.34
CA ASP A 125 0.99 -11.50 20.92
C ASP A 125 0.57 -12.73 20.10
N TRP A 126 0.14 -13.80 20.77
CA TRP A 126 -0.38 -14.99 20.11
C TRP A 126 -1.59 -14.68 19.20
N LYS A 127 -2.39 -13.65 19.54
CA LYS A 127 -3.50 -13.18 18.70
C LYS A 127 -2.99 -12.57 17.39
N ILE A 128 -1.87 -11.84 17.43
CA ILE A 128 -1.23 -11.29 16.24
C ILE A 128 -0.71 -12.44 15.38
N ALA A 129 -0.01 -13.40 15.97
CA ALA A 129 0.49 -14.58 15.25
C ALA A 129 -0.64 -15.34 14.54
N LEU A 130 -1.75 -15.60 15.24
CA LEU A 130 -2.92 -16.26 14.67
C LEU A 130 -3.56 -15.44 13.53
N GLY A 131 -3.67 -14.12 13.71
CA GLY A 131 -4.15 -13.22 12.66
C GLY A 131 -3.28 -13.27 11.40
N LEU A 132 -1.96 -13.26 11.54
CA LEU A 132 -1.03 -13.38 10.42
C LEU A 132 -1.18 -14.72 9.69
N ILE A 133 -1.39 -15.82 10.42
CA ILE A 133 -1.67 -17.14 9.83
C ILE A 133 -2.96 -17.09 8.99
N PHE A 134 -4.03 -16.48 9.49
CA PHE A 134 -5.28 -16.34 8.73
C PHE A 134 -5.13 -15.46 7.49
N ILE A 135 -4.33 -14.39 7.55
CA ILE A 135 -4.02 -13.55 6.39
C ILE A 135 -3.29 -14.36 5.31
N ILE A 136 -2.28 -15.14 5.70
CA ILE A 136 -1.54 -16.01 4.78
C ILE A 136 -2.47 -17.07 4.17
N GLY A 137 -3.27 -17.74 5.01
CA GLY A 137 -4.23 -18.75 4.56
C GLY A 137 -5.24 -18.18 3.56
N GLY A 138 -5.84 -17.02 3.87
CA GLY A 138 -6.77 -16.34 2.96
C GLY A 138 -6.13 -15.94 1.64
N MET A 139 -4.90 -15.41 1.68
CA MET A 139 -4.12 -15.07 0.48
C MET A 139 -3.85 -16.31 -0.39
N ILE A 140 -3.46 -17.44 0.20
CA ILE A 140 -3.23 -18.70 -0.53
C ILE A 140 -4.53 -19.19 -1.19
N LEU A 141 -5.66 -19.16 -0.46
CA LEU A 141 -6.96 -19.57 -1.01
C LEU A 141 -7.38 -18.72 -2.20
N ILE A 142 -7.23 -17.40 -2.11
CA ILE A 142 -7.52 -16.47 -3.22
C ILE A 142 -6.63 -16.79 -4.44
N GLN A 143 -5.35 -17.06 -4.19
CA GLN A 143 -4.42 -17.42 -5.26
C GLN A 143 -4.77 -18.75 -5.94
N LEU A 144 -5.09 -19.79 -5.15
CA LEU A 144 -5.49 -21.10 -5.67
C LEU A 144 -6.79 -21.03 -6.47
N ALA A 145 -7.79 -20.27 -5.99
CA ALA A 145 -9.03 -20.04 -6.73
C ALA A 145 -8.79 -19.39 -8.09
N HIS A 146 -7.80 -18.51 -8.20
CA HIS A 146 -7.41 -17.92 -9.47
C HIS A 146 -6.66 -18.89 -10.40
N GLN A 147 -5.85 -19.81 -9.85
CA GLN A 147 -5.16 -20.83 -10.65
C GLN A 147 -6.13 -21.87 -11.22
N GLY A 148 -7.11 -22.31 -10.42
CA GLY A 148 -8.13 -23.30 -10.84
C GLY A 148 -9.13 -22.78 -11.89
N THR A 149 -9.19 -21.48 -12.14
CA THR A 149 -10.01 -20.89 -13.23
C THR A 149 -9.24 -20.77 -14.55
N ARG A 150 -7.96 -21.17 -14.59
CA ARG A 150 -7.09 -21.16 -15.79
C ARG A 150 -6.81 -22.57 -16.35
N SER A 151 -7.37 -23.63 -15.76
CA SER A 151 -7.34 -25.01 -16.28
C SER A 151 -8.65 -25.36 -16.98
#